data_AF-A0A1R1BXB9-F1
#
_entry.id   AF-A0A1R1BXB9-F1
#
_cell.length_a   1.000
_cell.length_b   1.000
_cell.length_c   1.000
_cell.angle_alpha   90.00
_cell.angle_beta   90.00
_cell.angle_gamma   90.00
#
_symmetry.space_group_name_H-M   'P 1'
#
loop_
_entity.id
_entity.type
_entity.pdbx_description
1 polymer ?
#
loop_
_entity_poly.entity_id
_entity_poly.type
_entity_poly.pdbx_seq_one_letter_code
_entity_poly.pdbx_strand_id
1 'polypeptide(L)'
;MAVEITHTEDKIYFKFENVNKLGFTDYDKKLFEKIRAVKWTVSNGRYIYSSKLKMSLHQIVMAHWYGEEALTESKKAGYIVEHHNNIGFDCQISNLSFAPEPQNKQKAFGYDKERLTMLENIAINFYKDFETGRYQITIGFNKPYFIVNPKQNTAIDVAVIFLIYNDDFYRTMTDATNILHELKEYGKLEFSNLRNVGFHYKEAIHIPADAPENQVFFVDDDGRIAVRLGTPHLIINQIGENKDLYKEKDS
;
A
#
# COMPACT_ATOMS: atom_id res chain seq x y z
N MET A 1 -13.47 -19.88 18.36
CA MET A 1 -12.27 -19.82 17.50
C MET A 1 -11.15 -19.30 18.37
N ALA A 2 -10.09 -20.09 18.58
CA ALA A 2 -8.93 -19.58 19.29
C ALA A 2 -8.16 -18.62 18.38
N VAL A 3 -7.63 -17.56 18.98
CA VAL A 3 -6.80 -16.55 18.32
C VAL A 3 -5.52 -16.44 19.14
N GLU A 4 -4.39 -16.57 18.47
CA GLU A 4 -3.08 -16.29 19.01
C GLU A 4 -2.74 -14.84 18.65
N ILE A 5 -2.40 -14.03 19.66
CA ILE A 5 -2.01 -12.63 19.49
C ILE A 5 -0.59 -12.47 19.98
N THR A 6 0.30 -12.07 19.08
CA THR A 6 1.71 -11.83 19.34
C THR A 6 2.11 -10.46 18.82
N HIS A 7 3.33 -10.00 19.12
CA HIS A 7 3.84 -8.75 18.56
C HIS A 7 5.36 -8.82 18.37
N THR A 8 5.86 -7.96 17.47
CA THR A 8 7.26 -7.56 17.36
C THR A 8 7.41 -6.14 17.93
N GLU A 9 8.54 -5.48 17.67
CA GLU A 9 8.73 -4.07 18.01
C GLU A 9 7.80 -3.15 17.20
N ASP A 10 7.46 -3.55 15.96
CA ASP A 10 6.71 -2.69 15.03
C ASP A 10 5.27 -3.16 14.75
N LYS A 11 4.94 -4.43 15.00
CA LYS A 11 3.66 -5.02 14.57
C LYS A 11 3.00 -5.89 15.61
N ILE A 12 1.67 -5.88 15.62
CA ILE A 12 0.81 -6.82 16.35
C ILE A 12 0.25 -7.81 15.33
N TYR A 13 0.26 -9.10 15.66
CA TYR A 13 -0.19 -10.18 14.79
C TYR A 13 -1.38 -10.92 15.38
N PHE A 14 -2.29 -11.36 14.51
CA PHE A 14 -3.47 -12.16 14.82
C PHE A 14 -3.47 -13.43 13.97
N LYS A 15 -3.30 -14.58 14.62
CA LYS A 15 -3.35 -15.89 13.97
C LYS A 15 -4.57 -16.66 14.47
N PHE A 16 -5.45 -17.04 13.57
CA PHE A 16 -6.67 -17.80 13.88
C PHE A 16 -6.51 -19.25 13.41
N GLU A 17 -6.85 -20.22 14.26
CA GLU A 17 -6.58 -21.66 14.03
C GLU A 17 -7.18 -22.26 12.74
N ASN A 18 -8.16 -21.61 12.09
CA ASN A 18 -8.81 -22.10 10.87
C ASN A 18 -8.99 -21.01 9.81
N VAL A 19 -8.10 -20.02 9.79
CA VAL A 19 -8.12 -18.95 8.79
C VAL A 19 -6.75 -18.86 8.15
N ASN A 20 -6.67 -19.08 6.84
CA ASN A 20 -5.42 -19.03 6.08
C ASN A 20 -4.97 -17.59 5.77
N LYS A 21 -5.15 -16.67 6.73
CA LYS A 21 -4.78 -15.26 6.64
C LYS A 21 -4.20 -14.83 7.97
N LEU A 22 -3.03 -14.21 7.93
CA LEU A 22 -2.43 -13.55 9.08
C LEU A 22 -2.98 -12.12 9.16
N GLY A 23 -3.55 -11.77 10.31
CA GLY A 23 -3.98 -10.41 10.60
C GLY A 23 -2.84 -9.61 11.22
N PHE A 24 -2.74 -8.32 10.92
CA PHE A 24 -1.75 -7.47 11.55
C PHE A 24 -2.14 -5.99 11.58
N THR A 25 -1.53 -5.25 12.50
CA THR A 25 -1.58 -3.79 12.62
C THR A 25 -0.27 -3.31 13.27
N ASP A 26 -0.05 -2.00 13.35
CA ASP A 26 1.15 -1.44 13.96
C ASP A 26 1.16 -1.65 15.48
N TYR A 27 2.35 -1.82 16.03
CA TYR A 27 2.53 -1.91 17.47
C TYR A 27 2.55 -0.51 18.09
N ASP A 28 1.59 -0.27 18.97
CA ASP A 28 1.67 0.73 20.02
C ASP A 28 1.33 0.03 21.34
N LYS A 29 2.02 0.38 22.42
CA LYS A 29 1.83 -0.29 23.71
C LYS A 29 0.39 -0.17 24.21
N LYS A 30 -0.24 1.00 24.11
CA LYS A 30 -1.62 1.20 24.57
C LYS A 30 -2.62 0.48 23.67
N LEU A 31 -2.39 0.49 22.35
CA LEU A 31 -3.20 -0.28 21.40
C LEU A 31 -3.12 -1.78 21.68
N PHE A 32 -1.91 -2.30 21.92
CA PHE A 32 -1.69 -3.71 22.22
C PHE A 32 -2.41 -4.16 23.50
N GLU A 33 -2.35 -3.36 24.58
CA GLU A 33 -3.11 -3.67 25.79
C GLU A 33 -4.63 -3.67 25.56
N LYS A 34 -5.15 -2.72 24.76
CA LYS A 34 -6.56 -2.69 24.35
C LYS A 34 -6.92 -3.95 23.56
N ILE A 35 -6.03 -4.41 22.68
CA ILE A 35 -6.21 -5.60 21.85
C ILE A 35 -6.23 -6.88 22.69
N ARG A 36 -5.30 -7.05 23.62
CA ARG A 36 -5.23 -8.25 24.48
C ARG A 36 -6.36 -8.35 25.49
N ALA A 37 -6.97 -7.23 25.86
CA ALA A 37 -8.07 -7.18 26.83
C ALA A 37 -9.43 -7.69 26.28
N VAL A 38 -9.50 -8.06 25.00
CA VAL A 38 -10.74 -8.49 24.34
C VAL A 38 -10.54 -9.73 23.48
N LYS A 39 -11.65 -10.45 23.24
CA LYS A 39 -11.67 -11.59 22.32
C LYS A 39 -11.94 -11.12 20.90
N TRP A 40 -11.43 -11.90 19.95
CA TRP A 40 -11.50 -11.60 18.51
C TRP A 40 -12.10 -12.76 17.74
N THR A 41 -12.83 -12.42 16.69
CA THR A 41 -13.37 -13.34 15.70
C THR A 41 -13.15 -12.76 14.30
N VAL A 42 -13.37 -13.58 13.28
CA VAL A 42 -13.40 -13.10 11.89
C VAL A 42 -14.86 -12.93 11.47
N SER A 43 -15.26 -11.70 11.19
CA SER A 43 -16.59 -11.35 10.68
C SER A 43 -16.62 -11.47 9.16
N ASN A 44 -17.61 -12.21 8.64
CA ASN A 44 -17.87 -12.42 7.21
C ASN A 44 -16.64 -12.90 6.40
N GLY A 45 -15.69 -13.58 7.06
CA GLY A 45 -14.42 -14.01 6.43
C GLY A 45 -13.49 -12.85 6.01
N ARG A 46 -13.81 -11.60 6.34
CA ARG A 46 -13.15 -10.40 5.80
C ARG A 46 -12.47 -9.54 6.85
N TYR A 47 -13.07 -9.40 8.04
CA TYR A 47 -12.59 -8.44 9.04
C TYR A 47 -12.37 -9.10 10.39
N ILE A 48 -11.28 -8.70 11.06
CA ILE A 48 -11.04 -9.04 12.46
C ILE A 48 -11.95 -8.18 13.33
N TYR A 49 -12.72 -8.79 14.22
CA TYR A 49 -13.82 -8.14 14.92
C TYR A 49 -13.87 -8.50 16.41
N SER A 50 -14.23 -7.53 17.24
CA SER A 50 -14.49 -7.74 18.66
C SER A 50 -15.95 -7.48 19.00
N SER A 51 -16.67 -8.52 19.42
CA SER A 51 -18.07 -8.40 19.87
C SER A 51 -18.22 -7.57 21.16
N LYS A 52 -17.18 -7.55 22.01
CA LYS A 52 -17.18 -6.75 23.25
C LYS A 52 -17.14 -5.25 22.96
N LEU A 53 -16.33 -4.85 21.98
CA LEU A 53 -16.18 -3.45 21.57
C LEU A 53 -17.19 -3.03 20.49
N LYS A 54 -17.88 -4.00 19.87
CA LYS A 54 -18.75 -3.81 18.71
C LYS A 54 -18.04 -3.13 17.52
N MET A 55 -16.74 -3.34 17.38
CA MET A 55 -15.89 -2.71 16.37
C MET A 55 -14.96 -3.73 15.70
N SER A 56 -14.65 -3.48 14.43
CA SER A 56 -13.58 -4.16 13.71
C SER A 56 -12.20 -3.61 14.10
N LEU A 57 -11.15 -4.39 13.85
CA LEU A 57 -9.77 -4.00 14.17
C LEU A 57 -9.38 -2.68 13.51
N HIS A 58 -9.62 -2.51 12.21
CA HIS A 58 -9.33 -1.25 11.50
C HIS A 58 -10.06 -0.03 12.11
N GLN A 59 -11.29 -0.20 12.62
CA GLN A 59 -11.98 0.88 13.31
C GLN A 59 -11.33 1.19 14.67
N ILE A 60 -10.87 0.17 15.38
CA ILE A 60 -10.17 0.33 16.67
C ILE A 60 -8.82 1.01 16.46
N VAL A 61 -8.10 0.66 15.39
CA VAL A 61 -6.85 1.31 14.99
C VAL A 61 -7.09 2.78 14.65
N MET A 62 -8.06 3.08 13.79
CA MET A 62 -8.40 4.47 13.46
C MET A 62 -8.83 5.29 14.69
N ALA A 63 -9.63 4.71 15.58
CA ALA A 63 -10.01 5.37 16.83
C ALA A 63 -8.83 5.59 17.79
N HIS A 64 -7.83 4.70 17.78
CA HIS A 64 -6.64 4.84 18.60
C HIS A 64 -5.76 6.00 18.13
N TRP A 65 -5.55 6.12 16.81
CA TRP A 65 -4.68 7.14 16.23
C TRP A 65 -5.38 8.51 16.08
N TYR A 66 -6.60 8.55 15.54
CA TYR A 66 -7.34 9.78 15.28
C TYR A 66 -8.29 10.20 16.41
N GLY A 67 -8.54 9.31 17.39
CA GLY A 67 -9.54 9.52 18.44
C GLY A 67 -10.93 8.97 18.08
N GLU A 68 -11.68 8.57 19.11
CA GLU A 68 -13.04 8.02 18.97
C GLU A 68 -14.03 9.06 18.43
N GLU A 69 -13.82 10.34 18.74
CA GLU A 69 -14.61 11.47 18.23
C GLU A 69 -14.46 11.61 16.72
N ALA A 70 -13.21 11.66 16.22
CA ALA A 70 -12.95 11.74 14.78
C ALA A 70 -13.58 10.58 13.99
N LEU A 71 -13.50 9.35 14.51
CA LEU A 71 -14.17 8.19 13.90
C LEU A 71 -15.71 8.37 13.88
N THR A 72 -16.28 8.89 14.96
CA THR A 72 -17.72 9.07 15.10
C THR A 72 -18.24 10.18 14.18
N GLU A 73 -17.55 11.31 14.13
CA GLU A 73 -17.88 12.44 13.25
C GLU A 73 -17.72 12.08 11.78
N SER A 74 -16.63 11.41 11.41
CA SER A 74 -16.42 10.92 10.04
C SER A 74 -17.57 10.03 9.58
N LYS A 75 -18.00 9.08 10.43
CA LYS A 75 -19.14 8.21 10.13
C LYS A 75 -20.44 9.00 9.95
N LYS A 76 -20.71 9.99 10.81
CA LYS A 76 -21.89 10.87 10.68
C LYS A 76 -21.85 11.68 9.38
N ALA A 77 -20.66 12.06 8.91
CA ALA A 77 -20.44 12.77 7.67
C ALA A 77 -20.46 11.86 6.41
N GLY A 78 -20.78 10.57 6.54
CA GLY A 78 -20.85 9.64 5.41
C GLY A 78 -19.50 9.05 4.96
N TYR A 79 -18.47 9.11 5.83
CA TYR A 79 -17.18 8.47 5.62
C TYR A 79 -17.12 7.09 6.26
N ILE A 80 -16.31 6.23 5.67
CA ILE A 80 -15.96 4.92 6.20
C ILE A 80 -14.45 4.84 6.47
N VAL A 81 -14.03 3.83 7.24
CA VAL A 81 -12.61 3.46 7.33
C VAL A 81 -12.29 2.56 6.16
N GLU A 82 -11.46 3.05 5.24
CA GLU A 82 -11.07 2.37 4.01
C GLU A 82 -9.74 1.62 4.16
N HIS A 83 -9.61 0.47 3.51
CA HIS A 83 -8.33 -0.25 3.37
C HIS A 83 -7.77 -0.02 1.97
N HIS A 84 -6.62 0.64 1.85
CA HIS A 84 -6.07 1.03 0.56
C HIS A 84 -5.76 -0.18 -0.32
N ASN A 85 -5.24 -1.26 0.26
CA ASN A 85 -5.01 -2.53 -0.43
C ASN A 85 -6.23 -3.47 -0.49
N ASN A 86 -7.38 -3.09 0.07
CA ASN A 86 -8.60 -3.92 0.15
C ASN A 86 -8.42 -5.28 0.88
N ILE A 87 -7.41 -5.41 1.74
CA ILE A 87 -7.17 -6.60 2.56
C ILE A 87 -7.63 -6.31 4.00
N GLY A 88 -8.81 -6.79 4.38
CA GLY A 88 -9.40 -6.52 5.71
C GLY A 88 -8.67 -7.12 6.92
N PHE A 89 -7.57 -7.85 6.68
CA PHE A 89 -6.64 -8.38 7.69
C PHE A 89 -5.39 -7.51 7.87
N ASP A 90 -5.13 -6.60 6.94
CA ASP A 90 -4.06 -5.61 7.03
C ASP A 90 -4.65 -4.29 7.56
N CYS A 91 -4.54 -4.13 8.87
CA CYS A 91 -5.04 -2.96 9.59
C CYS A 91 -3.90 -2.02 9.98
N GLN A 92 -2.78 -1.98 9.25
CA GLN A 92 -1.74 -0.98 9.50
C GLN A 92 -2.30 0.43 9.25
N ILE A 93 -1.95 1.40 10.08
CA ILE A 93 -2.43 2.78 10.01
C ILE A 93 -2.13 3.39 8.65
N SER A 94 -1.00 3.05 8.03
CA SER A 94 -0.65 3.55 6.70
C SER A 94 -1.46 2.95 5.55
N ASN A 95 -2.13 1.81 5.78
CA ASN A 95 -3.07 1.21 4.84
C ASN A 95 -4.52 1.69 5.08
N LEU A 96 -4.75 2.60 6.03
CA LEU A 96 -6.07 3.04 6.43
C LEU A 96 -6.26 4.54 6.23
N SER A 97 -7.47 4.95 5.82
CA SER A 97 -7.89 6.34 5.90
C SER A 97 -9.41 6.46 5.99
N PHE A 98 -9.90 7.66 6.33
CA PHE A 98 -11.31 7.98 6.12
C PHE A 98 -11.54 8.28 4.65
N ALA A 99 -12.50 7.59 4.03
CA ALA A 99 -12.91 7.83 2.66
C ALA A 99 -14.44 7.95 2.58
N PRO A 100 -14.98 8.85 1.74
CA PRO A 100 -16.43 8.91 1.55
C PRO A 100 -16.93 7.62 0.89
N GLU A 101 -18.10 7.14 1.32
CA GLU A 101 -18.64 5.84 0.91
C GLU A 101 -18.75 5.64 -0.62
N PRO A 102 -19.17 6.64 -1.43
CA PRO A 102 -19.23 6.50 -2.89
C PRO A 102 -17.85 6.22 -3.51
N GLN A 103 -16.80 6.88 -3.04
CA GLN A 103 -15.43 6.72 -3.54
C GLN A 103 -14.87 5.34 -3.20
N ASN A 104 -15.18 4.80 -2.01
CA ASN A 104 -14.85 3.42 -1.67
C ASN A 104 -15.51 2.42 -2.65
N LYS A 105 -16.80 2.62 -2.97
CA LYS A 105 -17.49 1.78 -3.96
C LYS A 105 -16.82 1.89 -5.33
N GLN A 106 -16.48 3.10 -5.78
CA GLN A 106 -15.77 3.31 -7.05
C GLN A 106 -14.44 2.54 -7.08
N LYS A 107 -13.64 2.64 -6.01
CA LYS A 107 -12.38 1.92 -5.87
C LYS A 107 -12.58 0.39 -5.94
N ALA A 108 -13.58 -0.14 -5.25
CA ALA A 108 -13.88 -1.57 -5.22
C ALA A 108 -14.33 -2.12 -6.60
N PHE A 109 -15.04 -1.33 -7.40
CA PHE A 109 -15.51 -1.74 -8.73
C PHE A 109 -14.51 -1.47 -9.86
N GLY A 110 -13.59 -0.53 -9.69
CA GLY A 110 -12.56 -0.17 -10.66
C GLY A 110 -11.16 -0.55 -10.19
N TYR A 111 -10.46 0.40 -9.56
CA TYR A 111 -9.05 0.31 -9.13
C TYR A 111 -8.66 -1.04 -8.53
N ASP A 112 -9.43 -1.55 -7.56
CA ASP A 112 -9.11 -2.79 -6.85
C ASP A 112 -9.03 -4.01 -7.76
N LYS A 113 -9.86 -4.06 -8.81
CA LYS A 113 -9.86 -5.15 -9.79
C LYS A 113 -8.79 -4.93 -10.84
N GLU A 114 -8.69 -3.71 -11.35
CA GLU A 114 -7.78 -3.38 -12.45
C GLU A 114 -6.32 -3.54 -12.05
N ARG A 115 -5.93 -3.12 -10.85
CA ARG A 115 -4.54 -3.31 -10.39
C ARG A 115 -4.11 -4.78 -10.36
N LEU A 116 -5.04 -5.71 -10.07
CA LEU A 116 -4.73 -7.14 -10.03
C LEU A 116 -4.49 -7.70 -11.44
N THR A 117 -5.18 -7.17 -12.45
CA THR A 117 -4.96 -7.55 -13.85
C THR A 117 -3.64 -7.04 -14.41
N MET A 118 -3.06 -6.02 -13.77
CA MET A 118 -1.81 -5.39 -14.20
C MET A 118 -0.56 -5.94 -13.50
N LEU A 119 -0.69 -6.91 -12.58
CA LEU A 119 0.42 -7.41 -11.76
C LEU A 119 1.61 -7.94 -12.56
N GLU A 120 1.41 -8.51 -13.75
CA GLU A 120 2.52 -8.94 -14.61
C GLU A 120 3.34 -7.77 -15.19
N ASN A 121 2.77 -6.57 -15.20
CA ASN A 121 3.40 -5.36 -15.74
C ASN A 121 3.90 -4.47 -14.60
N ILE A 122 3.02 -4.14 -13.65
CA ILE A 122 3.28 -3.24 -12.53
C ILE A 122 2.55 -3.67 -11.26
N ALA A 123 3.13 -3.37 -10.11
CA ALA A 123 2.49 -3.41 -8.81
C ALA A 123 2.25 -1.98 -8.32
N ILE A 124 0.99 -1.54 -8.31
CA ILE A 124 0.60 -0.22 -7.81
C ILE A 124 -0.15 -0.32 -6.48
N ASN A 125 0.26 0.51 -5.52
CA ASN A 125 -0.36 0.64 -4.21
C ASN A 125 -0.39 2.11 -3.80
N PHE A 126 -1.17 2.42 -2.78
CA PHE A 126 -1.08 3.71 -2.12
C PHE A 126 -1.26 3.58 -0.61
N TYR A 127 -0.69 4.54 0.11
CA TYR A 127 -0.61 4.58 1.57
C TYR A 127 -0.86 6.00 2.06
N LYS A 128 -1.24 6.15 3.33
CA LYS A 128 -1.37 7.44 4.00
C LYS A 128 -0.46 7.51 5.22
N ASP A 129 0.41 8.50 5.29
CA ASP A 129 1.14 8.76 6.53
C ASP A 129 0.25 9.47 7.55
N PHE A 130 0.26 8.97 8.79
CA PHE A 130 -0.56 9.52 9.86
C PHE A 130 -0.06 10.89 10.33
N GLU A 131 1.28 11.05 10.46
CA GLU A 131 1.87 12.26 11.04
C GLU A 131 1.68 13.49 10.13
N THR A 132 1.91 13.30 8.83
CA THR A 132 1.84 14.38 7.84
C THR A 132 0.49 14.48 7.14
N GLY A 133 -0.34 13.44 7.23
CA GLY A 133 -1.59 13.33 6.48
C GLY A 133 -1.42 13.08 4.98
N ARG A 134 -0.19 13.02 4.48
CA ARG A 134 0.10 12.88 3.05
C ARG A 134 -0.14 11.47 2.56
N TYR A 135 -0.50 11.36 1.29
CA TYR A 135 -0.58 10.07 0.60
C TYR A 135 0.68 9.82 -0.22
N GLN A 136 0.98 8.55 -0.46
CA GLN A 136 2.01 8.12 -1.38
C GLN A 136 1.48 7.02 -2.27
N ILE A 137 1.57 7.19 -3.59
CA ILE A 137 1.41 6.09 -4.55
C ILE A 137 2.79 5.48 -4.79
N THR A 138 2.86 4.17 -4.74
CA THR A 138 4.06 3.39 -5.07
C THR A 138 3.80 2.56 -6.31
N ILE A 139 4.74 2.53 -7.26
CA ILE A 139 4.66 1.72 -8.46
C ILE A 139 5.95 0.90 -8.55
N GLY A 140 5.86 -0.42 -8.44
CA GLY A 140 6.95 -1.34 -8.78
C GLY A 140 6.76 -1.88 -10.19
N PHE A 141 7.84 -1.98 -10.96
CA PHE A 141 7.79 -2.42 -12.35
C PHE A 141 8.24 -3.88 -12.48
N ASN A 142 7.36 -4.75 -12.99
CA ASN A 142 7.65 -6.15 -13.28
C ASN A 142 8.12 -6.38 -14.71
N LYS A 143 8.04 -5.35 -15.56
CA LYS A 143 8.65 -5.27 -16.89
C LYS A 143 9.47 -3.99 -16.99
N PRO A 144 10.45 -3.91 -17.92
CA PRO A 144 11.22 -2.69 -18.11
C PRO A 144 10.33 -1.49 -18.45
N TYR A 145 10.53 -0.39 -17.73
CA TYR A 145 9.92 0.91 -17.99
C TYR A 145 11.01 1.97 -17.91
N PHE A 146 10.91 2.98 -18.78
CA PHE A 146 11.91 4.03 -18.87
C PHE A 146 11.29 5.39 -18.59
N ILE A 147 11.91 6.16 -17.70
CA ILE A 147 11.65 7.60 -17.62
C ILE A 147 12.42 8.25 -18.76
N VAL A 148 11.69 8.89 -19.67
CA VAL A 148 12.27 9.59 -20.82
C VAL A 148 12.17 11.09 -20.59
N ASN A 149 13.30 11.80 -20.71
CA ASN A 149 13.29 13.26 -20.81
C ASN A 149 13.62 13.66 -22.26
N PRO A 150 12.61 14.05 -23.08
CA PRO A 150 12.83 14.41 -24.47
C PRO A 150 13.81 15.57 -24.67
N LYS A 151 13.93 16.47 -23.68
CA LYS A 151 14.84 17.63 -23.76
C LYS A 151 16.29 17.26 -23.46
N GLN A 152 16.52 16.24 -22.64
CA GLN A 152 17.86 15.80 -22.25
C GLN A 152 18.35 14.60 -23.08
N ASN A 153 17.48 14.01 -23.91
CA ASN A 153 17.74 12.80 -24.68
C ASN A 153 18.26 11.64 -23.80
N THR A 154 17.72 11.54 -22.57
CA THR A 154 18.04 10.50 -21.60
C THR A 154 16.85 9.56 -21.43
N ALA A 155 17.17 8.27 -21.26
CA ALA A 155 16.23 7.23 -20.85
C ALA A 155 16.82 6.53 -19.63
N ILE A 156 16.06 6.50 -18.53
CA ILE A 156 16.47 5.90 -17.27
C ILE A 156 15.58 4.70 -17.01
N ASP A 157 16.15 3.50 -16.91
CA ASP A 157 15.42 2.29 -16.53
C ASP A 157 15.05 2.36 -15.04
N VAL A 158 13.77 2.15 -14.73
CA VAL A 158 13.25 2.36 -13.37
C VAL A 158 12.62 1.09 -12.80
N ALA A 159 13.03 0.77 -11.56
CA ALA A 159 12.46 -0.34 -10.81
C ALA A 159 11.24 0.10 -9.99
N VAL A 160 11.28 1.32 -9.43
CA VAL A 160 10.22 1.82 -8.53
C VAL A 160 10.00 3.31 -8.73
N ILE A 161 8.75 3.75 -8.67
CA ILE A 161 8.34 5.16 -8.56
C ILE A 161 7.55 5.38 -7.26
N PHE A 162 7.80 6.53 -6.63
CA PHE A 162 7.07 7.07 -5.49
C PHE A 162 6.50 8.44 -5.85
N LEU A 163 5.19 8.61 -5.70
CA LEU A 163 4.47 9.85 -5.96
C LEU A 163 3.83 10.34 -4.66
N ILE A 164 4.16 11.55 -4.22
CA ILE A 164 3.66 12.14 -2.97
C ILE A 164 2.45 13.02 -3.27
N TYR A 165 1.42 12.96 -2.43
CA TYR A 165 0.18 13.73 -2.55
C TYR A 165 -0.17 14.38 -1.21
N ASN A 166 -0.85 15.53 -1.28
CA ASN A 166 -1.49 16.14 -0.10
C ASN A 166 -2.60 15.24 0.47
N ASP A 167 -3.14 15.59 1.65
CA ASP A 167 -4.25 14.87 2.28
C ASP A 167 -5.57 14.99 1.48
N ASP A 168 -5.63 14.32 0.34
CA ASP A 168 -6.78 14.27 -0.57
C ASP A 168 -6.90 12.86 -1.15
N PHE A 169 -7.75 12.06 -0.50
CA PHE A 169 -8.04 10.69 -0.92
C PHE A 169 -8.59 10.63 -2.35
N TYR A 170 -9.47 11.56 -2.71
CA TYR A 170 -10.16 11.52 -4.00
C TYR A 170 -9.19 11.76 -5.15
N ARG A 171 -8.33 12.78 -5.03
CA ARG A 171 -7.29 13.07 -6.04
C ARG A 171 -6.29 11.92 -6.14
N THR A 172 -5.80 11.43 -5.00
CA THR A 172 -4.84 10.32 -4.96
C THR A 172 -5.41 9.07 -5.64
N MET A 173 -6.64 8.67 -5.30
CA MET A 173 -7.28 7.48 -5.89
C MET A 173 -7.57 7.66 -7.38
N THR A 174 -7.96 8.87 -7.78
CA THR A 174 -8.18 9.22 -9.20
C THR A 174 -6.90 9.09 -10.00
N ASP A 175 -5.78 9.61 -9.50
CA ASP A 175 -4.49 9.49 -10.17
C ASP A 175 -3.98 8.04 -10.17
N ALA A 176 -4.16 7.29 -9.08
CA ALA A 176 -3.86 5.86 -9.05
C ALA A 176 -4.63 5.08 -10.13
N THR A 177 -5.90 5.44 -10.36
CA THR A 177 -6.74 4.83 -11.40
C THR A 177 -6.30 5.27 -12.80
N ASN A 178 -5.97 6.54 -13.00
CA ASN A 178 -5.48 7.06 -14.28
C ASN A 178 -4.15 6.43 -14.65
N ILE A 179 -3.21 6.28 -13.71
CA ILE A 179 -1.93 5.60 -13.93
C ILE A 179 -2.14 4.18 -14.46
N LEU A 180 -3.06 3.43 -13.84
CA LEU A 180 -3.41 2.09 -14.31
C LEU A 180 -3.95 2.12 -15.75
N HIS A 181 -4.90 3.00 -16.02
CA HIS A 181 -5.52 3.12 -17.33
C HIS A 181 -4.50 3.48 -18.42
N GLU A 182 -3.70 4.51 -18.20
CA GLU A 182 -2.71 5.00 -19.15
C GLU A 182 -1.65 3.94 -19.47
N LEU A 183 -1.12 3.26 -18.44
CA LEU A 183 -0.12 2.21 -18.63
C LEU A 183 -0.72 0.96 -19.29
N LYS A 184 -1.98 0.64 -19.03
CA LYS A 184 -2.65 -0.52 -19.62
C LYS A 184 -3.01 -0.30 -21.09
N GLU A 185 -3.62 0.83 -21.41
CA GLU A 185 -4.14 1.10 -22.75
C GLU A 185 -3.06 1.65 -23.69
N TYR A 186 -2.12 2.44 -23.18
CA TYR A 186 -1.13 3.14 -24.00
C TYR A 186 0.32 2.76 -23.71
N GLY A 187 0.58 2.03 -22.62
CA GLY A 187 1.95 1.62 -22.25
C GLY A 187 2.86 2.78 -21.83
N LYS A 188 2.30 3.97 -21.57
CA LYS A 188 3.03 5.18 -21.21
C LYS A 188 2.23 6.04 -20.24
N LEU A 189 2.92 6.93 -19.53
CA LEU A 189 2.33 7.83 -18.55
C LEU A 189 3.04 9.19 -18.62
N GLU A 190 2.26 10.26 -18.70
CA GLU A 190 2.78 11.63 -18.62
C GLU A 190 2.62 12.17 -17.20
N PHE A 191 3.73 12.28 -16.45
CA PHE A 191 3.71 12.69 -15.05
C PHE A 191 3.16 14.11 -14.84
N SER A 192 3.28 15.00 -15.83
CA SER A 192 2.72 16.36 -15.76
C SER A 192 1.20 16.41 -15.67
N ASN A 193 0.52 15.30 -15.98
CA ASN A 193 -0.94 15.20 -15.89
C ASN A 193 -1.42 14.75 -14.49
N LEU A 194 -0.49 14.37 -13.62
CA LEU A 194 -0.77 13.95 -12.25
C LEU A 194 -0.75 15.15 -11.30
N ARG A 195 -1.40 14.99 -10.14
CA ARG A 195 -1.54 16.01 -9.09
C ARG A 195 -0.57 15.76 -7.93
N ASN A 196 0.47 14.96 -8.13
CA ASN A 196 1.49 14.70 -7.12
C ASN A 196 2.29 15.99 -6.84
N VAL A 197 2.68 16.17 -5.58
CA VAL A 197 3.53 17.26 -5.09
C VAL A 197 4.99 16.85 -4.90
N GLY A 198 5.29 15.56 -5.08
CA GLY A 198 6.63 15.01 -5.07
C GLY A 198 6.74 13.81 -6.01
N PHE A 199 7.92 13.66 -6.63
CA PHE A 199 8.23 12.61 -7.59
C PHE A 199 9.62 12.04 -7.31
N HIS A 200 9.69 10.76 -6.94
CA HIS A 200 10.95 10.07 -6.68
C HIS A 200 10.94 8.71 -7.36
N TYR A 201 12.12 8.20 -7.69
CA TYR A 201 12.26 6.89 -8.31
C TYR A 201 13.54 6.19 -7.83
N LYS A 202 13.58 4.88 -8.05
CA LYS A 202 14.79 4.06 -7.94
C LYS A 202 15.09 3.46 -9.30
N GLU A 203 16.32 3.66 -9.77
CA GLU A 203 16.82 3.08 -11.01
C GLU A 203 16.87 1.55 -10.91
N ALA A 204 16.69 0.88 -12.05
CA ALA A 204 16.90 -0.55 -12.14
C ALA A 204 18.39 -0.88 -12.02
N ILE A 205 18.70 -1.97 -11.31
CA ILE A 205 20.05 -2.52 -11.28
C ILE A 205 20.17 -3.52 -12.43
N HIS A 206 21.11 -3.28 -13.33
CA HIS A 206 21.38 -4.17 -14.45
C HIS A 206 22.33 -5.30 -14.02
N ILE A 207 21.89 -6.54 -14.24
CA ILE A 207 22.71 -7.74 -14.03
C ILE A 207 23.47 -8.11 -15.31
N PRO A 208 24.66 -8.75 -15.20
CA PRO A 208 25.40 -9.24 -16.35
C PRO A 208 24.57 -10.19 -17.24
N ALA A 209 24.80 -10.12 -18.56
CA ALA A 209 24.04 -10.87 -19.55
C ALA A 209 24.24 -12.40 -19.49
N ASP A 210 25.34 -12.85 -18.88
CA ASP A 210 25.71 -14.25 -18.68
C ASP A 210 25.14 -14.87 -17.39
N ALA A 211 24.36 -14.10 -16.62
CA ALA A 211 23.65 -14.61 -15.47
C ALA A 211 22.69 -15.77 -15.85
N PRO A 212 22.76 -16.94 -15.16
CA PRO A 212 21.86 -18.05 -15.40
C PRO A 212 20.38 -17.63 -15.38
N GLU A 213 19.59 -18.16 -16.31
CA GLU A 213 18.18 -17.78 -16.47
C GLU A 213 17.32 -18.07 -15.23
N ASN A 214 17.65 -19.14 -14.51
CA ASN A 214 17.01 -19.56 -13.27
C ASN A 214 17.55 -18.84 -12.02
N GLN A 215 18.56 -17.98 -12.16
CA GLN A 215 19.06 -17.19 -11.05
C GLN A 215 18.18 -15.96 -10.83
N VAL A 216 17.43 -15.99 -9.73
CA VAL A 216 16.49 -14.92 -9.35
C VAL A 216 17.12 -13.96 -8.35
N PHE A 217 18.14 -14.39 -7.60
CA PHE A 217 18.82 -13.58 -6.58
C PHE A 217 20.29 -13.36 -6.94
N PHE A 218 20.75 -12.14 -6.72
CA PHE A 218 22.13 -11.70 -6.92
C PHE A 218 22.57 -11.01 -5.64
N VAL A 219 23.82 -11.22 -5.24
CA VAL A 219 24.44 -10.46 -4.15
C VAL A 219 25.58 -9.70 -4.79
N ASP A 220 25.56 -8.37 -4.70
CA ASP A 220 26.68 -7.55 -5.16
C ASP A 220 27.85 -7.59 -4.16
N ASP A 221 28.98 -6.99 -4.54
CA ASP A 221 30.20 -6.98 -3.72
C ASP A 221 30.02 -6.25 -2.37
N ASP A 222 28.99 -5.39 -2.26
CA ASP A 222 28.61 -4.67 -1.03
C ASP A 222 27.61 -5.48 -0.17
N GLY A 223 27.29 -6.72 -0.55
CA GLY A 223 26.36 -7.59 0.16
C GLY A 223 24.89 -7.26 -0.07
N ARG A 224 24.56 -6.43 -1.06
CA ARG A 224 23.16 -6.09 -1.38
C ARG A 224 22.54 -7.18 -2.21
N ILE A 225 21.34 -7.59 -1.82
CA ILE A 225 20.57 -8.59 -2.55
C ILE A 225 19.76 -7.88 -3.63
N ALA A 226 20.08 -8.14 -4.89
CA ALA A 226 19.28 -7.77 -6.04
C ALA A 226 18.42 -8.95 -6.50
N VAL A 227 17.29 -8.64 -7.10
CA VAL A 227 16.29 -9.63 -7.51
C VAL A 227 15.94 -9.41 -8.97
N ARG A 228 16.01 -10.48 -9.77
CA ARG A 228 15.68 -10.44 -11.20
C ARG A 228 14.17 -10.43 -11.40
N LEU A 229 13.67 -9.30 -11.87
CA LEU A 229 12.27 -9.09 -12.24
C LEU A 229 12.02 -9.48 -13.70
N GLY A 230 10.75 -9.65 -14.08
CA GLY A 230 10.37 -10.04 -15.44
C GLY A 230 10.53 -11.52 -15.75
N THR A 231 10.62 -12.38 -14.72
CA THR A 231 10.56 -13.83 -14.88
C THR A 231 9.15 -14.33 -14.53
N PRO A 232 8.65 -15.43 -15.14
CA PRO A 232 7.34 -15.99 -14.78
C PRO A 232 7.30 -16.55 -13.34
N HIS A 233 8.44 -16.66 -12.68
CA HIS A 233 8.58 -17.24 -11.34
C HIS A 233 8.55 -16.20 -10.23
N LEU A 234 8.73 -14.92 -10.56
CA LEU A 234 8.77 -13.86 -9.58
C LEU A 234 8.19 -12.55 -10.14
N ILE A 235 7.18 -12.06 -9.43
CA ILE A 235 6.61 -10.73 -9.63
C ILE A 235 6.58 -9.98 -8.30
N ILE A 236 6.81 -8.68 -8.35
CA ILE A 236 6.45 -7.77 -7.28
C ILE A 236 4.93 -7.75 -7.20
N ASN A 237 4.39 -8.01 -6.02
CA ASN A 237 2.95 -7.87 -5.76
C ASN A 237 2.59 -6.50 -5.17
N GLN A 238 3.55 -5.89 -4.47
CA GLN A 238 3.39 -4.65 -3.74
C GLN A 238 4.77 -4.05 -3.43
N ILE A 239 4.87 -2.73 -3.51
CA ILE A 239 6.00 -1.97 -2.98
C ILE A 239 5.52 -1.22 -1.74
N GLY A 240 6.27 -1.32 -0.64
CA GLY A 240 6.00 -0.57 0.59
C GLY A 240 6.25 0.92 0.41
N GLU A 241 5.60 1.73 1.24
CA GLU A 241 5.88 3.17 1.31
C GLU A 241 7.34 3.47 1.68
N ASN A 242 7.85 4.60 1.19
CA ASN A 242 9.08 5.21 1.69
C ASN A 242 8.70 6.33 2.66
N LYS A 243 8.91 6.07 3.96
CA LYS A 243 8.48 6.96 5.04
C LYS A 243 9.22 8.30 5.08
N ASP A 244 10.45 8.34 4.59
CA ASP A 244 11.27 9.56 4.63
C ASP A 244 10.72 10.63 3.67
N LEU A 245 10.14 10.20 2.54
CA LEU A 245 9.62 11.09 1.50
C LEU A 245 8.39 11.90 1.96
N TYR A 246 7.67 11.46 3.00
CA TYR A 246 6.53 12.23 3.51
C TYR A 246 6.94 13.58 4.09
N LYS A 247 8.18 13.67 4.61
CA LYS A 247 8.71 14.83 5.32
C LYS A 247 9.43 15.83 4.41
N GLU A 248 9.65 15.47 3.15
CA GLU A 248 10.29 16.36 2.19
C GLU A 248 9.39 17.54 1.84
N LYS A 249 10.00 18.71 1.64
CA LYS A 249 9.26 19.89 1.18
C LYS A 249 8.84 19.68 -0.28
N ASP A 250 7.68 20.25 -0.63
CA ASP A 250 7.16 20.19 -2.01
C ASP A 250 8.23 20.67 -2.99
N SER A 251 8.51 19.85 -4.00
CA SER A 251 9.54 20.09 -5.03
C SER A 251 9.02 20.93 -6.20
#